data_AF-A0A3C0IPW0-F1
#
_entry.id   AF-A0A3C0IPW0-F1
#
_cell.length_a   1.000
_cell.length_b   1.000
_cell.length_c   1.000
_cell.angle_alpha   90.00
_cell.angle_beta   90.00
_cell.angle_gamma   90.00
#
_symmetry.space_group_name_H-M   'P 1'
#
loop_
_entity.id
_entity.type
_entity.pdbx_description
1 polymer ?
#
loop_
_entity_poly.entity_id
_entity_poly.type
_entity_poly.pdbx_seq_one_letter_code
_entity_poly.pdbx_strand_id
1 'polypeptide(L)' 'MSFEITGKLIAKYEEVQRSATFKTREFVIEKTDDINGRTITNYIKFQCVQDKT' A
#
# COMPACT_ATOMS: atom_id res chain seq x y z
N MET A 1 0.81 13.71 -10.36
CA MET A 1 1.88 12.73 -10.12
C MET A 1 1.21 11.39 -9.89
N SER A 2 1.48 10.40 -10.74
CA SER A 2 1.06 9.01 -10.53
C SER A 2 2.20 8.23 -9.91
N PHE A 3 1.88 7.33 -8.97
CA PHE A 3 2.84 6.37 -8.43
C PHE A 3 2.29 4.98 -8.72
N GLU A 4 3.06 4.17 -9.45
CA GLU A 4 2.69 2.83 -9.87
C GLU A 4 3.57 1.80 -9.15
N ILE A 5 2.94 0.78 -8.59
CA ILE A 5 3.65 -0.23 -7.82
C ILE A 5 2.95 -1.59 -7.88
N THR A 6 3.75 -2.66 -7.99
CA THR A 6 3.32 -4.06 -7.91
C THR A 6 4.16 -4.78 -6.86
N GLY A 7 3.52 -5.61 -6.04
CA GLY A 7 4.17 -6.39 -5.00
C GLY A 7 3.19 -7.39 -4.37
N LYS A 8 3.68 -8.22 -3.45
CA LYS A 8 2.88 -9.18 -2.70
C LYS A 8 2.17 -8.47 -1.56
N LEU A 9 0.84 -8.55 -1.50
CA LEU A 9 0.08 -8.05 -0.34
C LEU A 9 0.39 -8.90 0.90
N ILE A 10 0.93 -8.28 1.94
CA ILE A 10 1.29 -8.96 3.19
C ILE A 10 0.48 -8.49 4.40
N ALA A 11 -0.10 -7.28 4.35
CA ALA A 11 -1.01 -6.80 5.38
C ALA A 11 -2.13 -5.98 4.77
N LYS A 12 -3.36 -6.26 5.21
CA LYS A 12 -4.55 -5.44 5.00
C LYS A 12 -5.09 -5.08 6.38
N TYR A 13 -5.15 -3.79 6.69
CA TYR A 13 -5.71 -3.33 7.95
C TYR A 13 -7.21 -3.04 7.82
N GLU A 14 -7.86 -2.89 8.98
CA GLU A 14 -9.25 -2.47 9.04
C GLU A 14 -9.44 -1.04 8.50
N GLU A 15 -10.66 -0.77 8.06
CA GLU A 15 -11.06 0.59 7.68
C GLU A 15 -11.04 1.52 8.90
N VAL A 16 -10.53 2.73 8.71
CA VAL A 16 -10.59 3.80 9.71
C VAL A 16 -11.55 4.87 9.23
N GLN A 17 -12.66 5.05 9.96
CA GLN A 17 -13.58 6.17 9.76
C GLN A 17 -12.92 7.46 10.25
N ARG A 18 -12.63 8.39 9.34
CA ARG A 18 -11.99 9.67 9.66
C ARG A 18 -13.01 10.80 9.84
N SER A 19 -14.11 10.75 9.10
CA SER A 19 -15.28 11.63 9.26
C SER A 19 -16.54 10.88 8.83
N ALA A 20 -17.74 11.45 8.96
CA ALA A 20 -18.99 10.78 8.54
C ALA A 20 -18.98 10.27 7.09
N THR A 21 -18.27 10.96 6.19
CA THR A 21 -18.21 10.66 4.76
C THR A 21 -16.82 10.30 4.28
N PHE A 22 -15.83 10.09 5.15
CA PHE A 22 -14.47 9.82 4.74
C PHE A 22 -13.87 8.64 5.51
N LYS A 23 -13.48 7.61 4.76
CA LYS A 23 -12.79 6.43 5.24
C LYS A 23 -11.44 6.25 4.55
N THR A 24 -10.51 5.66 5.31
CA THR A 24 -9.17 5.31 4.84
C THR A 24 -8.89 3.86 5.18
N ARG A 25 -8.14 3.14 4.34
CA ARG A 25 -7.61 1.80 4.66
C ARG A 25 -6.13 1.74 4.34
N GLU A 26 -5.36 1.17 5.26
CA GLU A 26 -3.93 0.95 5.07
C GLU A 26 -3.63 -0.46 4.57
N PHE A 27 -2.59 -0.56 3.75
CA PHE A 27 -2.07 -1.79 3.19
C PHE A 27 -0.55 -1.80 3.29
N VAL A 28 0.05 -2.99 3.35
CA VAL A 28 1.49 -3.20 3.19
C VAL A 28 1.71 -4.23 2.12
N ILE A 29 2.55 -3.89 1.15
CA ILE A 29 3.08 -4.83 0.17
C ILE A 29 4.56 -5.08 0.42
N GLU A 30 4.97 -6.31 0.17
CA GLU A 30 6.36 -6.71 0.03
C GLU A 30 6.74 -6.63 -1.45
N LYS A 31 7.84 -5.94 -1.74
CA LYS A 31 8.43 -5.86 -3.07
C LYS A 31 9.87 -6.35 -3.01
N THR A 32 10.16 -7.38 -3.80
CA THR A 32 11.50 -7.95 -3.90
C THR A 32 12.06 -7.61 -5.28
N ASP A 33 13.19 -6.90 -5.29
CA ASP A 33 13.91 -6.52 -6.49
C ASP A 33 15.31 -7.17 -6.45
N ASP A 34 15.79 -7.66 -7.60
CA ASP A 34 17.20 -8.05 -7.75
C ASP A 34 17.98 -6.88 -8.35
N ILE A 35 18.94 -6.37 -7.59
CA ILE A 35 19.78 -5.24 -8.01
C ILE A 35 21.24 -5.68 -7.91
N ASN A 36 21.91 -5.77 -9.06
CA ASN A 36 23.32 -6.17 -9.17
C ASN A 36 23.62 -7.53 -8.51
N GLY A 37 22.72 -8.51 -8.63
CA GLY A 37 22.89 -9.85 -8.04
C GLY A 37 22.64 -9.89 -6.54
N ARG A 38 22.10 -8.80 -5.96
CA ARG A 38 21.63 -8.76 -4.59
C ARG A 38 20.12 -8.62 -4.58
N THR A 39 19.46 -9.59 -3.95
CA THR A 39 18.04 -9.51 -3.65
C THR A 39 17.79 -8.51 -2.53
N ILE A 40 16.95 -7.51 -2.78
CA ILE A 40 16.51 -6.51 -1.81
C ILE A 40 15.01 -6.64 -1.63
N THR A 41 14.58 -6.87 -0.40
CA THR A 41 13.16 -6.92 -0.04
C THR A 41 12.79 -5.63 0.68
N ASN A 42 11.83 -4.90 0.12
CA ASN A 42 11.27 -3.67 0.68
C ASN A 42 9.83 -3.88 1.11
N TYR A 43 9.45 -3.18 2.17
CA TYR A 43 8.07 -3.15 2.66
C TYR A 43 7.50 -1.76 2.47
N ILE A 44 6.40 -1.67 1.73
CA ILE A 44 5.82 -0.39 1.33
C ILE A 44 4.42 -0.31 1.92
N LYS A 45 4.26 0.61 2.87
CA LYS A 45 2.97 0.94 3.48
C LYS A 45 2.34 2.09 2.72
N PHE A 46 1.08 1.92 2.32
CA PHE A 46 0.31 2.96 1.65
C PHE A 46 -1.15 2.95 2.13
N GLN A 47 -1.84 4.05 1.87
CA GLN A 47 -3.22 4.25 2.25
C GLN A 47 -4.07 4.48 1.00
N CYS A 48 -5.17 3.75 0.90
CA CYS A 48 -6.23 4.05 -0.05
C CYS A 48 -7.32 4.86 0.66
N VAL A 49 -7.85 5.83 -0.05
CA VAL A 49 -9.02 6.61 0.35
C VAL A 49 -10.24 6.07 -0.39
N GLN A 50 -11.43 6.23 0.19
CA GLN A 50 -12.65 5.96 -0.56
C GLN A 50 -12.73 6.86 -1.81
N ASP A 51 -13.36 6.35 -2.86
CA ASP A 51 -13.63 7.17 -4.04
C ASP A 51 -14.65 8.26 -3.72
N LYS A 52 -14.54 9.42 -4.37
CA LYS A 52 -15.58 10.45 -4.28
C LYS A 52 -16.74 10.02 -5.18
N THR A 53 -17.70 9.30 -4.64
CA THR A 53 -18.99 9.03 -5.29
C THR A 53 -20.03 10.03 -4.82
#